data_AF-W4Q9A5-F1
#
_entry.id   AF-W4Q9A5-F1
#
_cell.length_a   1.000
_cell.length_b   1.000
_cell.length_c   1.000
_cell.angle_alpha   90.00
_cell.angle_beta   90.00
_cell.angle_gamma   90.00
#
_symmetry.space_group_name_H-M   'P 1'
#
loop_
_entity.id
_entity.type
_entity.pdbx_description
1 polymer ?
#
loop_
_entity_poly.entity_id
_entity_poly.type
_entity_poly.pdbx_seq_one_letter_code
_entity_poly.pdbx_strand_id
1 'polypeptide(L)'
;MAKASSALGVAVALKEVDREDLTEDSINKDHSLYSTKASVSAGQEQVAARVIVMGNTEESSSDLYIGAGVMEDALDLQGLRNAFVDAGMEGEAFLTESQQEQIVNVFVNAGADAIGDVRGRRHTMHTDALAMHAGILAKAVANAVVGSYVGETRILCSAGSEHQGPQGCNLVAPVVRLGGVQ
;
A
#
# COMPACT_ATOMS: atom_id res chain seq x y z
N MET A 1 -0.23 -13.94 -11.37
CA MET A 1 1.01 -14.71 -11.10
C MET A 1 2.24 -13.84 -10.88
N ALA A 2 2.70 -13.02 -11.85
CA ALA A 2 3.94 -12.24 -11.66
C ALA A 2 3.98 -11.34 -10.40
N LYS A 3 2.91 -10.57 -10.15
CA LYS A 3 2.77 -9.78 -8.91
C LYS A 3 2.83 -10.64 -7.65
N ALA A 4 2.02 -11.70 -7.62
CA ALA A 4 1.91 -12.66 -6.51
C ALA A 4 3.28 -13.26 -6.12
N SER A 5 4.01 -13.83 -7.08
CA SER A 5 5.32 -14.46 -6.81
C SER A 5 6.35 -13.44 -6.33
N SER A 6 6.33 -12.22 -6.88
CA SER A 6 7.26 -11.17 -6.49
C SER A 6 6.97 -10.65 -5.08
N ALA A 7 5.69 -10.48 -4.72
CA ALA A 7 5.28 -10.07 -3.39
C ALA A 7 5.66 -11.10 -2.32
N LEU A 8 5.48 -12.40 -2.61
CA LEU A 8 5.97 -13.48 -1.74
C LEU A 8 7.51 -13.50 -1.62
N GLY A 9 8.22 -13.17 -2.70
CA GLY A 9 9.67 -12.98 -2.65
C GLY A 9 10.09 -11.87 -1.67
N VAL A 10 9.35 -10.76 -1.65
CA VAL A 10 9.53 -9.68 -0.66
C VAL A 10 9.21 -10.18 0.75
N ALA A 11 8.09 -10.89 0.94
CA ALA A 11 7.69 -11.42 2.23
C ALA A 11 8.76 -12.35 2.84
N VAL A 12 9.36 -13.22 2.04
CA VAL A 12 10.48 -14.08 2.47
C VAL A 12 11.71 -13.24 2.81
N ALA A 13 12.08 -12.28 1.97
CA ALA A 13 13.25 -11.44 2.20
C ALA A 13 13.14 -10.61 3.49
N LEU A 14 11.92 -10.18 3.83
CA LEU A 14 11.61 -9.46 5.07
C LEU A 14 11.28 -10.36 6.26
N LYS A 15 11.31 -11.69 6.08
CA LYS A 15 10.96 -12.69 7.10
C LYS A 15 9.52 -12.54 7.64
N GLU A 16 8.62 -12.06 6.80
CA GLU A 16 7.17 -12.03 7.08
C GLU A 16 6.51 -13.38 6.77
N VAL A 17 7.15 -14.18 5.90
CA VAL A 17 6.73 -15.55 5.55
C VAL A 17 7.97 -16.44 5.49
N ASP A 18 7.89 -17.62 6.09
CA ASP A 18 8.96 -18.60 6.01
C ASP A 18 9.00 -19.25 4.62
N ARG A 19 10.20 -19.38 4.05
CA ARG A 19 10.37 -19.95 2.70
C ARG A 19 9.82 -21.38 2.62
N GLU A 20 9.88 -22.13 3.70
CA GLU A 20 9.45 -23.53 3.76
C GLU A 20 7.92 -23.68 3.62
N ASP A 21 7.15 -22.66 4.00
CA ASP A 21 5.69 -22.64 3.85
C ASP A 21 5.24 -22.35 2.41
N LEU A 22 6.16 -21.92 1.54
CA LEU A 22 5.87 -21.58 0.15
C LEU A 22 6.01 -22.77 -0.80
N THR A 23 4.89 -23.06 -1.47
CA THR A 23 4.79 -24.02 -2.57
C THR A 23 4.29 -23.31 -3.83
N GLU A 24 4.41 -23.92 -5.00
CA GLU A 24 3.81 -23.34 -6.21
C GLU A 24 2.29 -23.19 -6.08
N ASP A 25 1.65 -24.08 -5.32
CA ASP A 25 0.21 -24.06 -5.09
C ASP A 25 -0.24 -22.97 -4.13
N SER A 26 0.63 -22.44 -3.25
CA SER A 26 0.26 -21.31 -2.41
C SER A 26 0.19 -19.98 -3.19
N ILE A 27 0.90 -19.88 -4.32
CA ILE A 27 0.95 -18.68 -5.15
C ILE A 27 -0.43 -18.36 -5.71
N ASN A 28 -0.92 -17.19 -5.31
CA ASN A 28 -2.22 -16.62 -5.62
C ASN A 28 -3.41 -17.51 -5.23
N LYS A 29 -3.25 -18.34 -4.19
CA LYS A 29 -4.32 -19.15 -3.60
C LYS A 29 -4.35 -19.05 -2.08
N ASP A 30 -3.20 -19.16 -1.42
CA ASP A 30 -3.11 -18.99 0.03
C ASP A 30 -2.85 -17.52 0.37
N HIS A 31 -3.94 -16.79 0.59
CA HIS A 31 -3.88 -15.37 0.91
C HIS A 31 -3.59 -15.07 2.39
N SER A 32 -3.32 -16.10 3.21
CA SER A 32 -2.74 -15.90 4.55
C SER A 32 -1.26 -15.52 4.50
N LEU A 33 -0.59 -15.81 3.38
CA LEU A 33 0.81 -15.50 3.14
C LEU A 33 0.90 -14.16 2.40
N TYR A 34 1.51 -13.15 3.00
CA TYR A 34 1.64 -11.83 2.39
C TYR A 34 2.79 -11.03 3.00
N SER A 35 3.18 -9.96 2.29
CA SER A 35 4.02 -8.90 2.85
C SER A 35 3.17 -7.65 3.12
N THR A 36 3.40 -6.99 4.23
CA THR A 36 2.80 -5.68 4.54
C THR A 36 3.57 -4.50 3.94
N LYS A 37 4.69 -4.77 3.26
CA LYS A 37 5.60 -3.75 2.70
C LYS A 37 5.85 -3.92 1.20
N ALA A 38 5.27 -4.96 0.57
CA ALA A 38 5.40 -5.18 -0.86
C ALA A 38 4.39 -4.35 -1.67
N SER A 39 4.89 -3.63 -2.68
CA SER A 39 4.08 -3.02 -3.73
C SER A 39 4.66 -3.42 -5.08
N VAL A 40 3.90 -4.19 -5.85
CA VAL A 40 4.36 -4.83 -7.08
C VAL A 40 3.48 -4.45 -8.25
N SER A 41 4.13 -3.93 -9.29
CA SER A 41 3.54 -3.72 -10.61
C SER A 41 4.08 -4.76 -11.61
N ALA A 42 3.30 -5.04 -12.65
CA ALA A 42 3.71 -5.89 -13.75
C ALA A 42 3.31 -5.23 -15.08
N GLY A 43 4.23 -5.28 -16.04
CA GLY A 43 4.08 -4.77 -17.40
C GLY A 43 4.77 -5.70 -18.39
N GLN A 44 4.58 -5.49 -19.70
CA GLN A 44 5.13 -6.36 -20.74
C GLN A 44 6.52 -5.90 -21.22
N GLU A 45 7.05 -4.80 -20.68
CA GLU A 45 8.22 -4.14 -21.24
C GLU A 45 9.57 -4.72 -20.78
N GLN A 46 9.58 -5.52 -19.71
CA GLN A 46 10.81 -5.97 -19.05
C GLN A 46 10.79 -7.49 -18.82
N VAL A 47 11.96 -8.12 -18.96
CA VAL A 47 12.16 -9.57 -18.75
C VAL A 47 12.70 -9.93 -17.36
N ALA A 48 13.02 -8.92 -16.54
CA ALA A 48 13.59 -9.09 -15.22
C ALA A 48 12.83 -8.24 -14.18
N ALA A 49 12.74 -8.76 -12.95
CA ALA A 49 12.21 -8.00 -11.83
C ALA A 49 13.17 -6.84 -11.47
N ARG A 50 12.64 -5.63 -11.34
CA ARG A 50 13.36 -4.47 -10.83
C ARG A 50 12.84 -4.16 -9.43
N VAL A 51 13.75 -4.14 -8.46
CA VAL A 51 13.41 -3.95 -7.06
C VAL A 51 13.96 -2.60 -6.59
N ILE A 52 13.08 -1.78 -6.02
CA ILE A 52 13.44 -0.56 -5.30
C ILE A 52 13.06 -0.79 -3.85
N VAL A 53 14.04 -0.72 -2.95
CA VAL A 53 13.82 -0.79 -1.50
C VAL A 53 13.86 0.63 -0.95
N MET A 54 12.83 1.01 -0.21
CA MET A 54 12.75 2.28 0.51
C MET A 54 12.64 1.99 2.00
N GLY A 55 13.45 2.66 2.81
CA GLY A 55 13.49 2.47 4.25
C GLY A 55 14.35 3.53 4.91
N ASN A 56 14.42 3.47 6.24
CA ASN A 56 15.15 4.43 7.06
C ASN A 56 16.38 3.77 7.70
N THR A 57 17.41 4.55 7.96
CA THR A 57 18.60 4.17 8.73
C THR A 57 19.16 5.39 9.43
N GLU A 58 19.71 5.23 10.64
CA GLU A 58 20.36 6.30 11.40
C GLU A 58 21.62 6.85 10.69
N GLU A 59 22.17 6.09 9.74
CA GLU A 59 23.33 6.49 8.93
C GLU A 59 22.96 7.39 7.73
N SER A 60 21.66 7.56 7.45
CA SER A 60 21.19 8.36 6.32
C SER A 60 21.30 9.85 6.60
N SER A 61 21.81 10.62 5.65
CA SER A 61 21.80 12.09 5.71
C SER A 61 20.62 12.72 4.96
N SER A 62 19.60 11.94 4.59
CA SER A 62 18.42 12.45 3.89
C SER A 62 17.55 13.27 4.84
N ASP A 63 16.94 14.34 4.33
CA ASP A 63 15.87 15.08 5.01
C ASP A 63 14.50 14.39 4.88
N LEU A 64 14.45 13.18 4.29
CA LEU A 64 13.24 12.43 4.07
C LEU A 64 13.13 11.23 5.01
N TYR A 65 11.91 10.91 5.39
CA TYR A 65 11.57 9.72 6.14
C TYR A 65 10.36 9.03 5.50
N ILE A 66 10.39 7.70 5.46
CA ILE A 66 9.27 6.90 4.95
C ILE A 66 8.59 6.17 6.11
N GLY A 67 7.28 6.37 6.25
CA GLY A 67 6.45 5.54 7.12
C GLY A 67 5.84 4.36 6.36
N ALA A 68 5.23 3.44 7.08
CA ALA A 68 4.44 2.36 6.53
C ALA A 68 3.21 2.07 7.40
N GLY A 69 2.10 1.72 6.76
CA GLY A 69 0.90 1.27 7.44
C GLY A 69 -0.04 0.49 6.52
N VAL A 70 -1.05 -0.11 7.14
CA VAL A 70 -2.07 -0.92 6.47
C VAL A 70 -3.43 -0.32 6.79
N MET A 71 -4.15 0.08 5.75
CA MET A 71 -5.59 0.31 5.83
C MET A 71 -6.27 -1.06 5.70
N GLU A 72 -6.97 -1.54 6.72
CA GLU A 72 -7.58 -2.89 6.70
C GLU A 72 -8.64 -3.05 5.60
N ASP A 73 -9.30 -1.95 5.22
CA ASP A 73 -10.21 -1.88 4.08
C ASP A 73 -10.11 -0.52 3.37
N ALA A 74 -10.86 -0.37 2.27
CA ALA A 74 -10.89 0.85 1.46
C ALA A 74 -11.25 2.14 2.24
N LEU A 75 -11.83 2.04 3.43
CA LEU A 75 -12.36 3.14 4.23
C LEU A 75 -11.66 3.28 5.60
N ASP A 76 -10.57 2.56 5.83
CA ASP A 76 -9.87 2.56 7.11
C ASP A 76 -8.96 3.80 7.26
N LEU A 77 -9.56 4.87 7.80
CA LEU A 77 -8.85 6.10 8.14
C LEU A 77 -7.88 5.92 9.31
N GLN A 78 -8.10 4.95 10.20
CA GLN A 78 -7.20 4.75 11.33
C GLN A 78 -5.89 4.11 10.86
N GLY A 79 -5.96 3.08 10.03
CA GLY A 79 -4.80 2.47 9.38
C GLY A 79 -4.02 3.48 8.52
N LEU A 80 -4.74 4.34 7.79
CA LEU A 80 -4.14 5.46 7.06
C LEU A 80 -3.37 6.40 8.00
N ARG A 81 -4.00 6.86 9.09
CA ARG A 81 -3.35 7.73 10.09
C ARG A 81 -2.12 7.08 10.72
N ASN A 82 -2.20 5.79 11.04
CA ASN A 82 -1.07 5.06 11.62
C ASN A 82 0.15 5.09 10.70
N ALA A 83 -0.02 5.04 9.37
CA ALA A 83 1.08 5.17 8.41
C ALA A 83 1.78 6.53 8.48
N PHE A 84 1.03 7.61 8.74
CA PHE A 84 1.58 8.97 8.91
C PHE A 84 2.23 9.16 10.28
N VAL A 85 1.65 8.58 11.34
CA VAL A 85 2.29 8.54 12.66
C VAL A 85 3.62 7.80 12.61
N ASP A 86 3.69 6.67 11.90
CA ASP A 86 4.94 5.93 11.67
C ASP A 86 5.98 6.76 10.90
N ALA A 87 5.53 7.69 10.05
CA ALA A 87 6.40 8.67 9.39
C ALA A 87 6.78 9.88 10.26
N GLY A 88 6.34 9.94 11.53
CA GLY A 88 6.61 11.03 12.46
C GLY A 88 5.60 12.19 12.40
N MET A 89 4.46 12.02 11.74
CA MET A 89 3.38 13.03 11.69
C MET A 89 2.30 12.72 12.73
N GLU A 90 2.42 13.29 13.93
CA GLU A 90 1.45 13.12 15.01
C GLU A 90 0.30 14.15 14.97
N GLY A 91 -0.90 13.79 15.44
CA GLY A 91 -2.04 14.70 15.51
C GLY A 91 -3.40 14.02 15.78
N GLU A 92 -4.39 14.79 16.25
CA GLU A 92 -5.65 14.24 16.78
C GLU A 92 -6.67 13.82 15.72
N ALA A 93 -6.66 14.39 14.50
CA ALA A 93 -7.62 14.02 13.46
C ALA A 93 -7.09 14.17 12.03
N PHE A 94 -6.85 15.41 11.58
CA PHE A 94 -6.36 15.73 10.24
C PHE A 94 -4.99 16.38 10.31
N LEU A 95 -4.25 16.30 9.21
CA LEU A 95 -2.97 16.99 9.07
C LEU A 95 -3.20 18.51 9.07
N THR A 96 -2.33 19.23 9.79
CA THR A 96 -2.23 20.68 9.68
C THR A 96 -1.67 21.06 8.30
N GLU A 97 -1.90 22.30 7.85
CA GLU A 97 -1.32 22.79 6.57
C GLU A 97 0.20 22.60 6.54
N SER A 98 0.90 22.86 7.65
CA SER A 98 2.35 22.65 7.76
C SER A 98 2.75 21.18 7.61
N GLN A 99 1.96 20.24 8.13
CA GLN A 99 2.21 18.81 7.93
C GLN A 99 1.91 18.38 6.49
N GLN A 100 0.90 18.96 5.85
CA GLN A 100 0.60 18.69 4.44
C GLN A 100 1.75 19.15 3.53
N GLU A 101 2.38 20.29 3.83
CA GLU A 101 3.55 20.80 3.09
C GLU A 101 4.79 19.91 3.22
N GLN A 102 4.91 19.15 4.31
CA GLN A 102 5.99 18.19 4.50
C GLN A 102 5.83 16.92 3.65
N ILE A 103 4.64 16.65 3.09
CA ILE A 103 4.40 15.44 2.29
C ILE A 103 5.06 15.58 0.92
N VAL A 104 6.00 14.67 0.64
CA VAL A 104 6.69 14.58 -0.65
C VAL A 104 5.89 13.72 -1.63
N ASN A 105 5.45 12.54 -1.19
CA ASN A 105 4.62 11.63 -1.97
C ASN A 105 3.96 10.59 -1.04
N VAL A 106 2.89 9.96 -1.50
CA VAL A 106 2.30 8.81 -0.82
C VAL A 106 2.20 7.64 -1.79
N PHE A 107 2.83 6.52 -1.44
CA PHE A 107 2.66 5.27 -2.19
C PHE A 107 1.48 4.50 -1.61
N VAL A 108 0.57 4.08 -2.46
CA VAL A 108 -0.60 3.29 -2.09
C VAL A 108 -0.67 2.05 -2.98
N ASN A 109 -0.83 0.88 -2.38
CA ASN A 109 -1.19 -0.32 -3.11
C ASN A 109 -2.62 -0.72 -2.76
N ALA A 110 -3.55 -0.51 -3.70
CA ALA A 110 -4.97 -0.72 -3.48
C ALA A 110 -5.37 -2.19 -3.67
N GLY A 111 -6.11 -2.74 -2.71
CA GLY A 111 -6.53 -4.14 -2.71
C GLY A 111 -8.04 -4.36 -2.56
N ALA A 112 -8.85 -3.29 -2.57
CA ALA A 112 -10.30 -3.39 -2.36
C ALA A 112 -11.01 -4.30 -3.37
N ASP A 113 -10.47 -4.48 -4.58
CA ASP A 113 -11.00 -5.38 -5.60
C ASP A 113 -10.74 -6.87 -5.32
N ALA A 114 -10.12 -7.20 -4.19
CA ALA A 114 -9.88 -8.59 -3.79
C ALA A 114 -11.09 -9.27 -3.12
N ILE A 115 -12.01 -8.47 -2.58
CA ILE A 115 -13.17 -8.91 -1.81
C ILE A 115 -14.46 -8.35 -2.41
N GLY A 116 -15.61 -8.95 -2.11
CA GLY A 116 -16.90 -8.55 -2.68
C GLY A 116 -17.67 -7.50 -1.87
N ASP A 117 -17.20 -7.20 -0.67
CA ASP A 117 -17.83 -6.30 0.29
C ASP A 117 -16.79 -5.50 1.09
N VAL A 118 -17.23 -4.39 1.68
CA VAL A 118 -16.45 -3.62 2.65
C VAL A 118 -17.35 -3.43 3.87
N ARG A 119 -16.88 -3.87 5.04
CA ARG A 119 -17.63 -3.80 6.32
C ARG A 119 -19.03 -4.44 6.24
N GLY A 120 -19.13 -5.59 5.59
CA GLY A 120 -20.38 -6.34 5.43
C GLY A 120 -21.36 -5.72 4.42
N ARG A 121 -20.92 -4.72 3.64
CA ARG A 121 -21.73 -4.09 2.59
C ARG A 121 -21.15 -4.43 1.23
N ARG A 122 -21.89 -5.24 0.47
CA ARG A 122 -21.54 -5.61 -0.90
C ARG A 122 -21.37 -4.35 -1.77
N HIS A 123 -20.29 -4.28 -2.54
CA HIS A 123 -20.11 -3.28 -3.59
C HIS A 123 -20.32 -3.90 -4.99
N THR A 124 -20.29 -3.07 -6.02
CA THR A 124 -20.54 -3.50 -7.40
C THR A 124 -19.29 -3.70 -8.26
N MET A 125 -18.07 -3.48 -7.73
CA MET A 125 -16.83 -3.55 -8.53
C MET A 125 -16.68 -4.83 -9.36
N HIS A 126 -17.17 -5.98 -8.89
CA HIS A 126 -17.08 -7.27 -9.59
C HIS A 126 -18.28 -7.63 -10.46
N THR A 127 -19.38 -6.89 -10.33
CA THR A 127 -20.64 -7.14 -11.06
C THR A 127 -20.98 -6.03 -12.05
N ASP A 128 -20.20 -4.95 -12.05
CA ASP A 128 -20.33 -3.84 -12.98
C ASP A 128 -19.86 -4.24 -14.39
N ALA A 129 -20.32 -3.52 -15.41
CA ALA A 129 -19.83 -3.70 -16.78
C ALA A 129 -18.30 -3.50 -16.89
N LEU A 130 -17.70 -2.74 -15.97
CA LEU A 130 -16.26 -2.51 -15.86
C LEU A 130 -15.55 -3.49 -14.91
N ALA A 131 -16.15 -4.64 -14.57
CA ALA A 131 -15.55 -5.59 -13.63
C ALA A 131 -14.14 -6.08 -14.02
N MET A 132 -13.86 -6.19 -15.33
CA MET A 132 -12.52 -6.49 -15.85
C MET A 132 -11.46 -5.43 -15.53
N HIS A 133 -11.90 -4.26 -15.06
CA HIS A 133 -11.09 -3.12 -14.64
C HIS A 133 -11.31 -2.79 -13.15
N ALA A 134 -11.77 -3.73 -12.33
CA ALA A 134 -12.03 -3.51 -10.90
C ALA A 134 -10.85 -2.88 -10.15
N GLY A 135 -9.60 -3.24 -10.50
CA GLY A 135 -8.40 -2.61 -9.93
C GLY A 135 -8.29 -1.10 -10.22
N ILE A 136 -8.85 -0.59 -11.32
CA ILE A 136 -8.92 0.87 -11.57
C ILE A 136 -9.90 1.54 -10.61
N LEU A 137 -11.03 0.89 -10.33
CA LEU A 137 -12.01 1.39 -9.35
C LEU A 137 -11.42 1.37 -7.94
N ALA A 138 -10.73 0.30 -7.55
CA ALA A 138 -10.03 0.21 -6.28
C ALA A 138 -8.99 1.33 -6.13
N LYS A 139 -8.19 1.62 -7.17
CA LYS A 139 -7.28 2.77 -7.19
C LYS A 139 -8.00 4.10 -7.01
N ALA A 140 -9.11 4.31 -7.72
CA ALA A 140 -9.85 5.56 -7.64
C ALA A 140 -10.38 5.81 -6.22
N VAL A 141 -10.93 4.78 -5.58
CA VAL A 141 -11.41 4.87 -4.19
C VAL A 141 -10.26 5.11 -3.23
N ALA A 142 -9.19 4.31 -3.30
CA ALA A 142 -8.03 4.48 -2.42
C ALA A 142 -7.38 5.86 -2.58
N ASN A 143 -7.21 6.34 -3.81
CA ASN A 143 -6.67 7.67 -4.10
C ASN A 143 -7.57 8.77 -3.52
N ALA A 144 -8.90 8.66 -3.66
CA ALA A 144 -9.82 9.65 -3.11
C ALA A 144 -9.83 9.67 -1.58
N VAL A 145 -9.80 8.50 -0.93
CA VAL A 145 -9.77 8.39 0.54
C VAL A 145 -8.46 8.95 1.09
N VAL A 146 -7.32 8.53 0.54
CA VAL A 146 -6.00 9.03 0.95
C VAL A 146 -5.86 10.53 0.63
N GLY A 147 -6.28 10.96 -0.55
CA GLY A 147 -6.26 12.37 -0.96
C GLY A 147 -7.12 13.26 -0.08
N SER A 148 -8.25 12.77 0.44
CA SER A 148 -9.09 13.51 1.39
C SER A 148 -8.42 13.75 2.74
N TYR A 149 -7.49 12.88 3.13
CA TYR A 149 -6.70 13.03 4.36
C TYR A 149 -5.46 13.90 4.14
N VAL A 150 -4.76 13.67 3.01
CA VAL A 150 -3.54 14.39 2.61
C VAL A 150 -3.83 15.83 2.19
N GLY A 151 -5.01 16.09 1.61
CA GLY A 151 -5.39 17.41 1.09
C GLY A 151 -4.95 17.67 -0.36
N GLU A 152 -4.33 16.70 -1.04
CA GLU A 152 -3.85 16.83 -2.42
C GLU A 152 -3.66 15.47 -3.14
N THR A 153 -3.07 15.50 -4.34
CA THR A 153 -3.04 14.35 -5.28
C THR A 153 -1.65 13.78 -5.55
N ARG A 154 -0.60 14.17 -4.80
CA ARG A 154 0.73 13.54 -4.88
C ARG A 154 0.70 12.14 -4.25
N ILE A 155 0.00 11.25 -4.94
CA ILE A 155 -0.28 9.88 -4.52
C ILE A 155 -0.01 8.97 -5.72
N LEU A 156 0.98 8.11 -5.60
CA LEU A 156 1.18 7.01 -6.54
C LEU A 156 0.35 5.82 -6.05
N CYS A 157 -0.76 5.57 -6.74
CA CYS A 157 -1.64 4.44 -6.41
C CYS A 157 -1.49 3.31 -7.43
N SER A 158 -1.03 2.15 -6.96
CA SER A 158 -1.06 0.88 -7.69
C SER A 158 -2.31 0.08 -7.32
N ALA A 159 -2.63 -0.95 -8.12
CA ALA A 159 -3.66 -1.95 -7.79
C ALA A 159 -3.09 -3.36 -7.91
N GLY A 160 -3.55 -4.22 -7.01
CA GLY A 160 -3.16 -5.62 -6.95
C GLY A 160 -2.98 -6.06 -5.52
N SER A 161 -3.86 -6.93 -5.04
CA SER A 161 -3.84 -7.44 -3.67
C SER A 161 -3.08 -8.75 -3.51
N GLU A 162 -2.51 -9.30 -4.60
CA GLU A 162 -1.97 -10.65 -4.59
C GLU A 162 -0.74 -10.75 -3.67
N HIS A 163 -0.94 -11.24 -2.45
CA HIS A 163 0.05 -11.33 -1.35
C HIS A 163 0.66 -9.99 -0.91
N GLN A 164 -0.04 -8.88 -1.17
CA GLN A 164 0.38 -7.52 -0.82
C GLN A 164 -0.54 -6.98 0.28
N GLY A 165 -0.34 -7.51 1.49
CA GLY A 165 -1.18 -7.32 2.66
C GLY A 165 -2.40 -8.26 2.71
N PRO A 166 -3.21 -8.16 3.78
CA PRO A 166 -4.50 -8.85 3.87
C PRO A 166 -5.43 -8.56 2.69
N GLN A 167 -6.31 -9.49 2.35
CA GLN A 167 -7.28 -9.28 1.26
C GLN A 167 -8.20 -8.10 1.56
N GLY A 168 -8.34 -7.19 0.58
CA GLY A 168 -9.15 -5.98 0.72
C GLY A 168 -8.42 -4.76 1.29
N CYS A 169 -7.21 -4.95 1.83
CA CYS A 169 -6.46 -3.86 2.44
C CYS A 169 -5.89 -2.88 1.40
N ASN A 170 -5.50 -1.70 1.86
CA ASN A 170 -4.57 -0.84 1.13
C ASN A 170 -3.27 -0.70 1.93
N LEU A 171 -2.13 -0.99 1.32
CA LEU A 171 -0.83 -0.66 1.91
C LEU A 171 -0.53 0.81 1.62
N VAL A 172 -0.04 1.54 2.63
CA VAL A 172 0.23 2.98 2.54
C VAL A 172 1.63 3.27 3.05
N ALA A 173 2.42 3.98 2.26
CA ALA A 173 3.77 4.41 2.63
C ALA A 173 3.95 5.90 2.29
N PRO A 174 3.72 6.82 3.25
CA PRO A 174 3.99 8.23 3.07
C PRO A 174 5.49 8.51 3.16
N VAL A 175 5.99 9.34 2.25
CA VAL A 175 7.32 9.94 2.33
C VAL A 175 7.17 11.40 2.70
N VAL A 176 7.82 11.77 3.78
CA VAL A 176 7.70 13.10 4.38
C VAL A 176 9.08 13.74 4.51
N ARG A 177 9.13 15.08 4.48
CA ARG A 177 10.29 15.81 4.96
C ARG A 177 10.28 15.82 6.48
N LEU A 178 11.41 15.46 7.08
CA LEU A 178 11.66 15.74 8.48
C LEU A 178 11.67 17.26 8.64
N GLY A 179 10.68 17.80 9.34
CA GLY A 179 10.63 19.23 9.65
C GLY A 179 11.96 19.63 10.28
N GLY A 180 12.69 20.54 9.62
CA GLY A 180 13.98 21.02 10.11
C GLY A 180 13.81 21.72 11.45
N VAL A 181 13.96 20.99 12.54
CA VAL A 181 14.39 21.58 13.81
C VAL A 181 15.90 21.68 13.72
N GLN A 182 16.38 22.80 13.20
CA GLN A 182 17.65 23.37 13.64
C GLN A 182 17.37 24.32 14.80
#